data_AF-A0A4U3LB52-F1
#
_entry.id   AF-A0A4U3LB52-F1
#
_cell.length_a   1.000
_cell.length_b   1.000
_cell.length_c   1.000
_cell.angle_alpha   90.00
_cell.angle_beta   90.00
_cell.angle_gamma   90.00
#
_symmetry.space_group_name_H-M   'P 1'
#
loop_
_entity.id
_entity.type
_entity.pdbx_description
1 polymer ?
#
loop_
_entity_poly.entity_id
_entity_poly.type
_entity_poly.pdbx_seq_one_letter_code
_entity_poly.pdbx_strand_id
1 'polypeptide(L)'
;MKTMYQLSFIAMVLLFAAGCKKDEHQVIYKGGTAPVLTVQQGTDVSYVNASKTALTLSWTNPGYQFNTGISSLDVTYNIEIDTAADFSNPNKKVITVSKDLSYSFIVSDLNDIMLNQLLLQAGMPHTLQIRVISSMANSSAQLPSNTLQLTLTPYAIPPKVTPPASGELYLVGSATAGGWDNPVPVPSQKFTQISPTLYEITVSLIGGQEYLFIPVNGDWSHKYAVKDKSIAGLSGGGDFGYDLGDNFPAPANSGTYKITVDFQRGKFTVTPQ
;
A
#
# COMPACT_ATOMS: atom_id res chain seq x y z
N MET A 1 73.12 -8.12 -39.52
CA MET A 1 71.87 -7.38 -39.20
C MET A 1 70.58 -8.12 -39.58
N LYS A 2 70.47 -8.86 -40.70
CA LYS A 2 69.20 -9.50 -41.10
C LYS A 2 68.76 -10.72 -40.25
N THR A 3 69.70 -11.47 -39.66
CA THR A 3 69.41 -12.67 -38.85
C THR A 3 69.06 -12.38 -37.38
N MET A 4 69.36 -11.18 -36.86
CA MET A 4 68.97 -10.77 -35.50
C MET A 4 67.50 -10.29 -35.41
N TYR A 5 66.91 -9.82 -36.52
CA TYR A 5 65.49 -9.43 -36.55
C TYR A 5 64.54 -10.63 -36.63
N GLN A 6 64.97 -11.75 -37.23
CA GLN A 6 64.14 -12.94 -37.34
C GLN A 6 64.03 -13.74 -36.03
N LEU A 7 65.09 -13.78 -35.20
CA LEU A 7 65.01 -14.42 -33.88
C LEU A 7 64.15 -13.63 -32.88
N SER A 8 64.16 -12.29 -32.94
CA SER A 8 63.30 -11.45 -32.09
C SER A 8 61.81 -11.52 -32.48
N PHE A 9 61.50 -11.82 -33.74
CA PHE A 9 60.11 -11.98 -34.19
C PHE A 9 59.50 -13.32 -33.76
N ILE A 10 60.30 -14.39 -33.68
CA ILE A 10 59.84 -15.72 -33.26
C ILE A 10 59.63 -15.79 -31.74
N ALA A 11 60.46 -15.10 -30.95
CA ALA A 11 60.28 -15.00 -29.49
C ALA A 11 59.05 -14.16 -29.10
N MET A 12 58.67 -13.16 -29.91
CA MET A 12 57.51 -12.31 -29.66
C MET A 12 56.19 -12.98 -30.04
N VAL A 13 56.18 -13.91 -31.01
CA VAL A 13 54.98 -14.66 -31.43
C VAL A 13 54.63 -15.80 -30.47
N LEU A 14 55.61 -16.39 -29.78
CA LEU A 14 55.38 -17.47 -28.79
C LEU A 14 54.79 -16.97 -27.46
N LEU A 15 54.86 -15.67 -27.17
CA LEU A 15 54.30 -15.06 -25.95
C LEU A 15 52.81 -14.69 -26.08
N PHE A 16 52.23 -14.65 -27.29
CA PHE A 16 50.81 -14.35 -27.49
C PHE A 16 49.90 -15.59 -27.55
N ALA A 17 50.46 -16.80 -27.64
CA ALA A 17 49.69 -18.05 -27.71
C ALA A 17 49.42 -18.67 -26.32
N ALA A 18 50.06 -18.19 -25.25
CA ALA A 18 49.74 -18.54 -23.87
C ALA A 18 48.55 -17.69 -23.36
N GLY A 19 47.45 -17.67 -24.12
CA GLY A 19 46.18 -17.18 -23.61
C GLY A 19 45.75 -18.09 -22.47
N CYS A 20 45.86 -17.61 -21.23
CA CYS A 20 45.28 -18.29 -20.08
C CYS A 20 43.79 -18.53 -20.38
N LYS A 21 43.41 -19.79 -20.62
CA LYS A 21 42.01 -20.18 -20.50
C LYS A 21 41.64 -19.89 -19.06
N LYS A 22 40.94 -18.79 -18.83
CA LYS A 22 40.30 -18.53 -17.56
C LYS A 22 39.12 -19.49 -17.51
N ASP A 23 39.34 -20.68 -16.98
CA ASP A 23 38.27 -21.59 -16.60
C ASP A 23 37.50 -20.92 -15.45
N GLU A 24 36.56 -20.05 -15.81
CA GLU A 24 35.63 -19.49 -14.86
C GLU A 24 34.60 -20.55 -14.52
N HIS A 25 34.66 -21.08 -13.30
CA HIS A 25 33.55 -21.80 -12.70
C HIS A 25 32.42 -20.80 -12.41
N GLN A 26 31.69 -20.41 -13.45
CA GLN A 26 30.54 -19.52 -13.31
C GLN A 26 29.41 -20.26 -12.58
N VAL A 27 28.87 -19.63 -11.54
CA VAL A 27 27.67 -20.11 -10.86
C VAL A 27 26.47 -19.67 -11.69
N ILE A 28 25.82 -20.62 -12.34
CA ILE A 28 24.74 -20.37 -13.31
C ILE A 28 23.43 -20.80 -12.67
N TYR A 29 22.48 -19.86 -12.58
CA TYR A 29 21.11 -20.14 -12.14
C TYR A 29 20.41 -21.08 -13.13
N LYS A 30 19.76 -22.13 -12.61
CA LYS A 30 19.08 -23.18 -13.38
C LYS A 30 17.56 -23.16 -13.23
N GLY A 31 17.01 -22.34 -12.33
CA GLY A 31 15.57 -22.24 -12.10
C GLY A 31 15.18 -22.56 -10.66
N GLY A 32 13.88 -22.67 -10.44
CA GLY A 32 13.26 -23.10 -9.19
C GLY A 32 11.82 -23.52 -9.47
N THR A 33 11.14 -24.03 -8.45
CA THR A 33 9.73 -24.39 -8.51
C THR A 33 8.89 -23.31 -7.83
N ALA A 34 7.75 -22.96 -8.42
CA ALA A 34 6.81 -22.04 -7.79
C ALA A 34 6.38 -22.59 -6.41
N PRO A 35 6.39 -21.77 -5.34
CA PRO A 35 5.85 -22.19 -4.05
C PRO A 35 4.39 -22.64 -4.18
N VAL A 36 4.01 -23.73 -3.52
CA VAL A 36 2.60 -24.13 -3.39
C VAL A 36 2.06 -23.55 -2.10
N LEU A 37 1.19 -22.55 -2.21
CA LEU A 37 0.56 -21.85 -1.09
C LEU A 37 -0.71 -22.58 -0.64
N THR A 38 -0.80 -22.78 0.67
CA THR A 38 -1.95 -23.39 1.35
C THR A 38 -2.38 -22.52 2.53
N VAL A 39 -3.62 -22.70 2.96
CA VAL A 39 -4.19 -21.99 4.11
C VAL A 39 -4.87 -22.97 5.05
N GLN A 40 -4.61 -22.78 6.34
CA GLN A 40 -5.36 -23.38 7.42
C GLN A 40 -6.16 -22.26 8.10
N GLN A 41 -7.49 -22.31 8.00
CA GLN A 41 -8.34 -21.37 8.72
C GLN A 41 -8.33 -21.69 10.22
N GLY A 42 -8.27 -20.62 11.02
CA GLY A 42 -8.36 -20.65 12.48
C GLY A 42 -9.75 -20.22 12.93
N THR A 43 -9.79 -19.23 13.82
CA THR A 43 -11.04 -18.69 14.37
C THR A 43 -11.70 -17.68 13.43
N ASP A 44 -13.02 -17.49 13.56
CA ASP A 44 -13.76 -16.46 12.85
C ASP A 44 -13.21 -15.05 13.13
N VAL A 45 -13.31 -14.18 12.11
CA VAL A 45 -12.85 -12.80 12.20
C VAL A 45 -13.91 -11.96 12.93
N SER A 46 -13.78 -11.89 14.25
CA SER A 46 -14.66 -11.11 15.12
C SER A 46 -13.91 -10.45 16.27
N TYR A 47 -14.49 -9.40 16.85
CA TYR A 47 -13.88 -8.65 17.94
C TYR A 47 -13.57 -9.52 19.17
N VAL A 48 -14.47 -10.46 19.51
CA VAL A 48 -14.28 -11.36 20.66
C VAL A 48 -13.07 -12.27 20.51
N ASN A 49 -12.67 -12.54 19.26
CA ASN A 49 -11.54 -13.38 18.91
C ASN A 49 -10.30 -12.57 18.51
N ALA A 50 -10.28 -11.25 18.77
CA ALA A 50 -9.26 -10.34 18.27
C ALA A 50 -7.81 -10.80 18.51
N SER A 51 -7.52 -11.46 19.63
CA SER A 51 -6.17 -11.95 19.97
C SER A 51 -5.89 -13.40 19.53
N LYS A 52 -6.80 -14.04 18.80
CA LYS A 52 -6.69 -15.44 18.34
C LYS A 52 -6.15 -15.47 16.91
N THR A 53 -5.63 -16.63 16.51
CA THR A 53 -5.19 -16.85 15.13
C THR A 53 -6.41 -16.95 14.21
N ALA A 54 -6.47 -16.08 13.20
CA ALA A 54 -7.51 -16.09 12.17
C ALA A 54 -7.22 -17.15 11.10
N LEU A 55 -5.97 -17.19 10.63
CA LEU A 55 -5.52 -18.17 9.65
C LEU A 55 -4.00 -18.30 9.69
N THR A 56 -3.51 -19.44 9.23
CA THR A 56 -2.09 -19.70 8.98
C THR A 56 -1.90 -20.01 7.51
N LEU A 57 -1.01 -19.27 6.87
CA LEU A 57 -0.52 -19.57 5.53
C LEU A 57 0.73 -20.44 5.64
N SER A 58 0.85 -21.42 4.75
CA SER A 58 2.04 -22.26 4.62
C SER A 58 2.38 -22.45 3.14
N TRP A 59 3.66 -22.45 2.80
CA TRP A 59 4.12 -22.62 1.42
C TRP A 59 5.36 -23.50 1.30
N THR A 60 5.57 -24.08 0.12
CA THR A 60 6.77 -24.90 -0.15
C THR A 60 7.99 -24.04 -0.46
N ASN A 61 9.18 -24.54 -0.12
CA ASN A 61 10.43 -23.91 -0.55
C ASN A 61 10.57 -24.00 -2.09
N PRO A 62 10.97 -22.91 -2.79
CA PRO A 62 11.11 -22.93 -4.24
C PRO A 62 12.27 -23.78 -4.76
N GLY A 63 13.20 -24.18 -3.87
CA GLY A 63 14.30 -25.07 -4.22
C GLY A 63 15.17 -24.55 -5.35
N TYR A 64 15.52 -23.25 -5.33
CA TYR A 64 16.33 -22.61 -6.38
C TYR A 64 17.59 -23.42 -6.67
N GLN A 65 17.86 -23.69 -7.94
CA GLN A 65 18.96 -24.52 -8.39
C GLN A 65 19.99 -23.71 -9.15
N PHE A 66 21.25 -24.09 -8.97
CA PHE A 66 22.39 -23.64 -9.73
C PHE A 66 23.08 -24.84 -10.38
N ASN A 67 24.01 -24.60 -11.31
CA ASN A 67 24.86 -25.65 -11.87
C ASN A 67 25.74 -26.35 -10.81
N THR A 68 25.86 -25.78 -9.61
CA THR A 68 26.56 -26.35 -8.46
C THR A 68 25.65 -27.10 -7.49
N GLY A 69 24.34 -27.17 -7.74
CA GLY A 69 23.36 -27.84 -6.88
C GLY A 69 22.26 -26.91 -6.37
N ILE A 70 21.55 -27.35 -5.33
CA ILE A 70 20.49 -26.56 -4.69
C ILE A 70 21.14 -25.35 -3.98
N SER A 71 20.50 -24.19 -4.12
CA SER A 71 20.91 -22.97 -3.45
C SER A 71 20.87 -23.12 -1.93
N SER A 72 21.92 -22.67 -1.27
CA SER A 72 21.98 -22.48 0.18
C SER A 72 21.66 -21.05 0.61
N LEU A 73 21.27 -20.17 -0.33
CA LEU A 73 20.93 -18.78 -0.03
C LEU A 73 19.55 -18.71 0.65
N ASP A 74 19.41 -17.72 1.53
CA ASP A 74 18.12 -17.42 2.15
C ASP A 74 17.10 -17.00 1.08
N VAL A 75 15.90 -17.55 1.18
CA VAL A 75 14.76 -17.17 0.35
C VAL A 75 13.93 -16.14 1.09
N THR A 76 13.55 -15.08 0.37
CA THR A 76 12.60 -14.08 0.85
C THR A 76 11.23 -14.36 0.22
N TYR A 77 10.18 -14.19 0.99
CA TYR A 77 8.80 -14.40 0.61
C TYR A 77 8.00 -13.12 0.84
N ASN A 78 7.40 -12.60 -0.22
CA ASN A 78 6.45 -11.51 -0.14
C ASN A 78 5.02 -12.09 -0.21
N ILE A 79 4.30 -12.07 0.90
CA ILE A 79 2.88 -12.38 0.96
C ILE A 79 2.14 -11.14 0.45
N GLU A 80 1.44 -11.27 -0.66
CA GLU A 80 0.56 -10.22 -1.19
C GLU A 80 -0.90 -10.55 -0.86
N ILE A 81 -1.62 -9.58 -0.30
CA ILE A 81 -3.05 -9.65 -0.01
C ILE A 81 -3.72 -8.50 -0.75
N ASP A 82 -4.68 -8.83 -1.60
CA ASP A 82 -5.36 -7.90 -2.49
C ASP A 82 -6.86 -8.22 -2.56
N THR A 83 -7.64 -7.31 -3.11
CA THR A 83 -9.05 -7.50 -3.50
C THR A 83 -9.19 -7.81 -5.00
N ALA A 84 -8.17 -7.48 -5.80
CA ALA A 84 -8.11 -7.71 -7.24
C ALA A 84 -7.32 -9.00 -7.55
N ALA A 85 -7.85 -9.82 -8.46
CA ALA A 85 -7.26 -11.12 -8.83
C ALA A 85 -5.88 -11.01 -9.52
N ASP A 86 -5.59 -9.86 -10.11
CA ASP A 86 -4.32 -9.54 -10.76
C ASP A 86 -3.31 -8.83 -9.85
N PHE A 87 -3.66 -8.63 -8.57
CA PHE A 87 -2.85 -7.94 -7.57
C PHE A 87 -2.52 -6.49 -7.95
N SER A 88 -3.45 -5.81 -8.63
CA SER A 88 -3.30 -4.43 -9.12
C SER A 88 -3.78 -3.36 -8.14
N ASN A 89 -4.44 -3.70 -7.03
CA ASN A 89 -4.98 -2.69 -6.13
C ASN A 89 -3.81 -1.89 -5.53
N PRO A 90 -3.82 -0.55 -5.66
CA PRO A 90 -2.76 0.28 -5.07
C PRO A 90 -2.69 0.17 -3.54
N ASN A 91 -3.78 -0.26 -2.90
CA ASN A 91 -3.89 -0.45 -1.46
C ASN A 91 -3.54 -1.88 -1.02
N LYS A 92 -3.05 -2.77 -1.89
CA LYS A 92 -2.69 -4.13 -1.51
C LYS A 92 -1.68 -4.17 -0.37
N LYS A 93 -1.76 -5.19 0.47
CA LYS A 93 -0.77 -5.42 1.53
C LYS A 93 0.33 -6.31 1.02
N VAL A 94 1.58 -5.94 1.31
CA VAL A 94 2.75 -6.83 1.17
C VAL A 94 3.37 -7.06 2.55
N ILE A 95 3.59 -8.32 2.91
CA ILE A 95 4.30 -8.73 4.13
C ILE A 95 5.52 -9.54 3.70
N THR A 96 6.70 -9.12 4.14
CA THR A 96 7.95 -9.80 3.84
C THR A 96 8.32 -10.75 4.97
N VAL A 97 8.56 -12.01 4.62
CA VAL A 97 8.99 -13.09 5.50
C VAL A 97 10.29 -13.66 4.94
N SER A 98 11.30 -13.87 5.78
CA SER A 98 12.59 -14.44 5.36
C SER A 98 12.78 -15.81 5.97
N LYS A 99 13.18 -16.79 5.14
CA LYS A 99 13.44 -18.20 5.50
C LYS A 99 12.20 -19.01 5.93
N ASP A 100 11.31 -18.43 6.73
CA ASP A 100 10.14 -19.14 7.23
C ASP A 100 9.20 -19.52 6.08
N LEU A 101 8.60 -20.70 6.20
CA LEU A 101 7.67 -21.29 5.22
C LEU A 101 6.21 -21.16 5.65
N SER A 102 5.94 -20.33 6.65
CA SER A 102 4.61 -20.11 7.19
C SER A 102 4.46 -18.74 7.81
N TYR A 103 3.24 -18.22 7.82
CA TYR A 103 2.89 -16.98 8.52
C TYR A 103 1.47 -17.06 9.07
N SER A 104 1.31 -16.75 10.36
CA SER A 104 0.02 -16.74 11.04
C SER A 104 -0.49 -15.31 11.22
N PHE A 105 -1.74 -15.08 10.82
CA PHE A 105 -2.44 -13.83 11.08
C PHE A 105 -3.25 -13.94 12.36
N ILE A 106 -3.10 -12.95 13.23
CA ILE A 106 -4.03 -12.72 14.34
C ILE A 106 -5.28 -12.02 13.79
N VAL A 107 -6.45 -12.28 14.39
CA VAL A 107 -7.74 -11.71 13.98
C VAL A 107 -7.71 -10.18 13.95
N SER A 108 -7.12 -9.52 14.94
CA SER A 108 -6.95 -8.06 14.95
C SER A 108 -6.18 -7.55 13.74
N ASP A 109 -5.08 -8.21 13.39
CA ASP A 109 -4.16 -7.75 12.36
C ASP A 109 -4.77 -7.96 10.97
N LEU A 110 -5.44 -9.10 10.77
CA LEU A 110 -6.18 -9.36 9.54
C LEU A 110 -7.34 -8.38 9.38
N ASN A 111 -8.05 -8.06 10.46
CA ASN A 111 -9.12 -7.07 10.44
C ASN A 111 -8.59 -5.67 10.14
N ASP A 112 -7.45 -5.28 10.72
CA ASP A 112 -6.79 -4.01 10.45
C ASP A 112 -6.33 -3.90 8.98
N ILE A 113 -5.78 -4.98 8.41
CA ILE A 113 -5.45 -5.04 6.99
C ILE A 113 -6.71 -4.84 6.14
N MET A 114 -7.81 -5.51 6.45
CA MET A 114 -9.05 -5.34 5.69
C MET A 114 -9.59 -3.91 5.77
N LEU A 115 -9.66 -3.31 6.96
CA LEU A 115 -10.24 -1.99 7.15
C LEU A 115 -9.31 -0.85 6.73
N ASN A 116 -8.08 -0.85 7.22
CA ASN A 116 -7.20 0.32 7.17
C ASN A 116 -6.18 0.24 6.04
N GLN A 117 -5.83 -0.96 5.57
CA GLN A 117 -4.99 -1.12 4.39
C GLN A 117 -5.85 -1.23 3.13
N LEU A 118 -6.75 -2.20 3.06
CA LEU A 118 -7.56 -2.50 1.87
C LEU A 118 -8.81 -1.62 1.72
N LEU A 119 -9.13 -0.80 2.72
CA LEU A 119 -10.26 0.15 2.72
C LEU A 119 -11.63 -0.53 2.57
N LEU A 120 -11.77 -1.72 3.15
CA LEU A 120 -12.99 -2.50 3.08
C LEU A 120 -14.03 -2.03 4.11
N GLN A 121 -15.30 -2.08 3.74
CA GLN A 121 -16.40 -1.78 4.65
C GLN A 121 -16.63 -2.92 5.64
N ALA A 122 -16.74 -2.58 6.93
CA ALA A 122 -17.08 -3.52 8.00
C ALA A 122 -18.50 -4.10 7.86
N GLY A 123 -18.71 -5.31 8.39
CA GLY A 123 -20.03 -5.94 8.55
C GLY A 123 -20.58 -6.60 7.29
N MET A 124 -19.81 -6.67 6.21
CA MET A 124 -20.19 -7.37 4.97
C MET A 124 -19.03 -8.21 4.42
N PRO A 125 -19.32 -9.32 3.71
CA PRO A 125 -18.29 -10.19 3.17
C PRO A 125 -17.56 -9.54 1.98
N HIS A 126 -16.24 -9.69 1.96
CA HIS A 126 -15.35 -9.28 0.87
C HIS A 126 -14.48 -10.45 0.44
N THR A 127 -14.14 -10.47 -0.84
CA THR A 127 -13.19 -11.45 -1.40
C THR A 127 -11.77 -10.90 -1.36
N LEU A 128 -10.87 -11.65 -0.73
CA LEU A 128 -9.43 -11.43 -0.74
C LEU A 128 -8.73 -12.44 -1.65
N GLN A 129 -7.68 -11.98 -2.31
CA GLN A 129 -6.77 -12.73 -3.15
C GLN A 129 -5.41 -12.72 -2.48
N ILE A 130 -4.83 -13.90 -2.26
CA ILE A 130 -3.57 -14.05 -1.54
C ILE A 130 -2.60 -14.88 -2.38
N ARG A 131 -1.38 -14.39 -2.54
CA ARG A 131 -0.26 -15.16 -3.11
C ARG A 131 1.03 -14.91 -2.35
N VAL A 132 2.00 -15.79 -2.55
CA VAL A 132 3.38 -15.62 -2.09
C VAL A 132 4.29 -15.50 -3.29
N ILE A 133 5.16 -14.50 -3.30
CA ILE A 133 6.24 -14.36 -4.29
C ILE A 133 7.55 -14.69 -3.58
N SER A 134 8.19 -15.80 -3.96
CA SER A 134 9.53 -16.11 -3.49
C SER A 134 10.57 -15.36 -4.32
N SER A 135 11.69 -15.00 -3.71
CA SER A 135 12.84 -14.42 -4.39
C SER A 135 14.15 -14.76 -3.70
N MET A 136 15.23 -14.70 -4.47
CA MET A 136 16.59 -14.66 -3.92
C MET A 136 17.00 -13.20 -3.64
N ALA A 137 18.23 -13.00 -3.16
CA ALA A 137 18.80 -11.69 -2.89
C ALA A 137 18.53 -10.67 -4.02
N ASN A 138 18.28 -9.42 -3.63
CA ASN A 138 17.93 -8.31 -4.52
C ASN A 138 16.69 -8.55 -5.38
N SER A 139 15.70 -9.28 -4.84
CA SER A 139 14.44 -9.61 -5.53
C SER A 139 14.65 -10.33 -6.87
N SER A 140 15.74 -11.09 -7.00
CA SER A 140 16.03 -11.86 -8.20
C SER A 140 15.25 -13.18 -8.24
N ALA A 141 15.08 -13.73 -9.45
CA ALA A 141 14.44 -15.03 -9.67
C ALA A 141 13.05 -15.18 -9.02
N GLN A 142 12.18 -14.18 -9.19
CA GLN A 142 10.86 -14.19 -8.58
C GLN A 142 10.00 -15.35 -9.11
N LEU A 143 9.40 -16.11 -8.20
CA LEU A 143 8.45 -17.18 -8.52
C LEU A 143 7.17 -16.97 -7.72
N PRO A 144 6.04 -16.62 -8.36
CA PRO A 144 4.75 -16.51 -7.68
C PRO A 144 4.16 -17.90 -7.42
N SER A 145 3.46 -18.05 -6.29
CA SER A 145 2.67 -19.23 -5.95
C SER A 145 1.36 -19.31 -6.72
N ASN A 146 0.59 -20.38 -6.51
CA ASN A 146 -0.85 -20.35 -6.76
C ASN A 146 -1.52 -19.24 -5.92
N THR A 147 -2.67 -18.75 -6.40
CA THR A 147 -3.50 -17.78 -5.68
C THR A 147 -4.54 -18.51 -4.83
N LEU A 148 -4.72 -18.04 -3.60
CA LEU A 148 -5.84 -18.40 -2.74
C LEU A 148 -6.89 -17.31 -2.76
N GLN A 149 -8.15 -17.70 -2.81
CA GLN A 149 -9.30 -16.81 -2.70
C GLN A 149 -10.03 -17.08 -1.39
N LEU A 150 -10.18 -16.06 -0.54
CA LEU A 150 -10.86 -16.15 0.75
C LEU A 150 -11.96 -15.11 0.85
N THR A 151 -13.14 -15.51 1.31
CA THR A 151 -14.23 -14.57 1.61
C THR A 151 -14.29 -14.32 3.11
N LEU A 152 -14.00 -13.09 3.54
CA LEU A 152 -13.93 -12.69 4.95
C LEU A 152 -14.81 -11.46 5.20
N THR A 153 -15.31 -11.33 6.43
CA THR A 153 -16.10 -10.16 6.85
C THR A 153 -15.34 -9.40 7.94
N PRO A 154 -14.83 -8.19 7.67
CA PRO A 154 -14.22 -7.36 8.70
C PRO A 154 -15.27 -6.88 9.71
N TYR A 155 -14.88 -6.78 10.98
CA TYR A 155 -15.70 -6.18 12.03
C TYR A 155 -15.31 -4.73 12.27
N ALA A 156 -16.27 -3.90 12.65
CA ALA A 156 -16.02 -2.48 12.90
C ALA A 156 -15.11 -2.28 14.13
N ILE A 157 -14.14 -1.37 14.01
CA ILE A 157 -13.36 -0.83 15.13
C ILE A 157 -13.68 0.66 15.26
N PRO A 158 -13.51 1.28 16.44
CA PRO A 158 -13.71 2.71 16.59
C PRO A 158 -12.92 3.50 15.52
N PRO A 159 -13.54 4.47 14.83
CA PRO A 159 -12.84 5.28 13.84
C PRO A 159 -11.81 6.17 14.54
N LYS A 160 -10.68 6.45 13.87
CA LYS A 160 -9.63 7.32 14.43
C LYS A 160 -10.11 8.75 14.66
N VAL A 161 -11.04 9.22 13.85
CA VAL A 161 -11.75 10.49 14.03
C VAL A 161 -13.24 10.18 14.06
N THR A 162 -13.95 10.68 15.06
CA THR A 162 -15.40 10.49 15.15
C THR A 162 -16.10 11.14 13.96
N PRO A 163 -16.90 10.41 13.15
CA PRO A 163 -17.67 11.00 12.06
C PRO A 163 -18.86 11.82 12.57
N PRO A 164 -19.46 12.69 11.73
CA PRO A 164 -20.68 13.42 12.08
C PRO A 164 -21.82 12.45 12.43
N ALA A 165 -22.41 12.62 13.62
CA ALA A 165 -23.50 11.76 14.09
C ALA A 165 -24.75 11.80 13.17
N SER A 166 -24.96 12.92 12.46
CA SER A 166 -26.05 13.11 11.51
C SER A 166 -25.84 12.39 10.17
N GLY A 167 -24.63 11.93 9.88
CA GLY A 167 -24.28 11.47 8.53
C GLY A 167 -24.04 12.62 7.53
N GLU A 168 -24.05 13.88 7.99
CA GLU A 168 -23.93 15.07 7.15
C GLU A 168 -22.58 15.76 7.35
N LEU A 169 -21.94 16.19 6.26
CA LEU A 169 -20.65 16.88 6.28
C LEU A 169 -20.65 17.98 5.23
N TYR A 170 -20.13 19.16 5.58
CA TYR A 170 -20.11 20.33 4.72
C TYR A 170 -18.71 20.93 4.63
N LEU A 171 -18.39 21.55 3.50
CA LEU A 171 -17.13 22.25 3.23
C LEU A 171 -17.35 23.75 3.41
N VAL A 172 -16.48 24.46 4.14
CA VAL A 172 -16.56 25.93 4.33
C VAL A 172 -15.17 26.54 4.26
N GLY A 173 -15.00 27.72 3.66
CA GLY A 173 -13.71 28.41 3.64
C GLY A 173 -13.49 29.33 2.45
N SER A 174 -12.48 30.19 2.53
CA SER A 174 -12.08 31.10 1.43
C SER A 174 -11.66 30.38 0.15
N ALA A 175 -11.36 29.07 0.23
CA ALA A 175 -11.12 28.23 -0.93
C ALA A 175 -12.41 27.86 -1.70
N THR A 176 -13.59 28.12 -1.13
CA THR A 176 -14.89 27.68 -1.67
C THR A 176 -15.72 28.83 -2.21
N ALA A 177 -16.75 28.54 -2.99
CA ALA A 177 -17.66 29.54 -3.55
C ALA A 177 -18.40 30.35 -2.48
N GLY A 178 -18.79 29.72 -1.37
CA GLY A 178 -19.45 30.38 -0.24
C GLY A 178 -18.51 31.09 0.73
N GLY A 179 -17.20 31.04 0.51
CA GLY A 179 -16.24 31.66 1.43
C GLY A 179 -16.38 31.15 2.87
N TRP A 180 -16.24 32.06 3.84
CA TRP A 180 -16.46 31.79 5.26
C TRP A 180 -17.92 32.00 5.70
N ASP A 181 -18.88 32.10 4.77
CA ASP A 181 -20.29 32.19 5.13
C ASP A 181 -20.81 30.84 5.65
N ASN A 182 -21.64 30.91 6.69
CA ASN A 182 -22.27 29.75 7.32
C ASN A 182 -23.72 30.14 7.70
N PRO A 183 -24.75 29.52 7.10
CA PRO A 183 -24.72 28.27 6.34
C PRO A 183 -24.07 28.38 4.95
N VAL A 184 -23.38 27.30 4.55
CA VAL A 184 -22.78 27.16 3.23
C VAL A 184 -23.84 26.87 2.17
N PRO A 185 -23.59 27.21 0.88
CA PRO A 185 -24.51 26.89 -0.20
C PRO A 185 -24.62 25.37 -0.39
N VAL A 186 -25.86 24.87 -0.40
CA VAL A 186 -26.20 23.48 -0.70
C VAL A 186 -26.92 23.42 -2.06
N PRO A 187 -26.68 22.38 -2.88
CA PRO A 187 -25.89 21.18 -2.58
C PRO A 187 -24.37 21.32 -2.84
N SER A 188 -23.89 22.45 -3.36
CA SER A 188 -22.53 22.58 -3.90
C SER A 188 -21.39 22.39 -2.89
N GLN A 189 -21.65 22.57 -1.59
CA GLN A 189 -20.66 22.38 -0.51
C GLN A 189 -21.07 21.30 0.50
N LYS A 190 -21.99 20.40 0.13
CA LYS A 190 -22.35 19.21 0.93
C LYS A 190 -21.63 17.98 0.38
N PHE A 191 -20.97 17.22 1.25
CA PHE A 191 -20.35 15.94 0.87
C PHE A 191 -21.41 14.86 0.65
N THR A 192 -21.10 13.90 -0.22
CA THR A 192 -21.81 12.64 -0.34
C THR A 192 -21.24 11.66 0.67
N GLN A 193 -22.09 11.06 1.52
CA GLN A 193 -21.70 9.96 2.39
C GLN A 193 -21.62 8.66 1.56
N ILE A 194 -20.43 8.08 1.45
CA ILE A 194 -20.18 6.82 0.73
C ILE A 194 -20.36 5.63 1.68
N SER A 195 -19.91 5.78 2.92
CA SER A 195 -20.09 4.82 4.00
C SER A 195 -20.17 5.57 5.35
N PRO A 196 -20.46 4.90 6.48
CA PRO A 196 -20.50 5.57 7.79
C PRO A 196 -19.22 6.35 8.16
N THR A 197 -18.09 6.05 7.54
CA THR A 197 -16.79 6.67 7.82
C THR A 197 -16.10 7.26 6.58
N LEU A 198 -16.76 7.30 5.42
CA LEU A 198 -16.17 7.77 4.16
C LEU A 198 -17.09 8.76 3.46
N TYR A 199 -16.54 9.93 3.15
CA TYR A 199 -17.25 11.05 2.52
C TYR A 199 -16.48 11.58 1.34
N GLU A 200 -17.18 11.97 0.28
CA GLU A 200 -16.57 12.50 -0.93
C GLU A 200 -17.32 13.73 -1.44
N ILE A 201 -16.58 14.70 -1.99
CA ILE A 201 -17.14 15.83 -2.75
C ILE A 201 -16.22 16.16 -3.92
N THR A 202 -16.80 16.49 -5.06
CA THR A 202 -16.08 17.11 -6.18
C THR A 202 -16.49 18.57 -6.27
N VAL A 203 -15.54 19.49 -6.12
CA VAL A 203 -15.81 20.92 -5.96
C VAL A 203 -14.70 21.76 -6.57
N SER A 204 -15.01 22.96 -7.05
CA SER A 204 -14.00 23.94 -7.44
C SER A 204 -13.38 24.58 -6.20
N LEU A 205 -12.05 24.56 -6.12
CA LEU A 205 -11.28 25.24 -5.08
C LEU A 205 -10.52 26.42 -5.67
N ILE A 206 -10.46 27.51 -4.93
CA ILE A 206 -9.58 28.66 -5.18
C ILE A 206 -8.20 28.30 -4.62
N GLY A 207 -7.18 28.38 -5.46
CA GLY A 207 -5.82 27.98 -5.12
C GLY A 207 -5.19 28.86 -4.02
N GLY A 208 -4.38 28.25 -3.16
CA GLY A 208 -3.63 28.93 -2.09
C GLY A 208 -4.48 29.44 -0.93
N GLN A 209 -5.77 29.09 -0.90
CA GLN A 209 -6.71 29.46 0.15
C GLN A 209 -6.91 28.34 1.18
N GLU A 210 -7.88 28.49 2.07
CA GLU A 210 -8.10 27.58 3.19
C GLU A 210 -9.56 27.15 3.30
N TYR A 211 -9.78 26.00 3.93
CA TYR A 211 -11.11 25.48 4.24
C TYR A 211 -11.14 24.65 5.53
N LEU A 212 -12.35 24.34 5.99
CA LEU A 212 -12.70 23.46 7.10
C LEU A 212 -13.81 22.51 6.65
N PHE A 213 -14.03 21.46 7.43
CA PHE A 213 -15.27 20.69 7.34
C PHE A 213 -16.10 20.92 8.60
N ILE A 214 -17.41 21.05 8.46
CA ILE A 214 -18.34 21.20 9.58
C ILE A 214 -19.38 20.07 9.56
N PRO A 215 -19.73 19.49 10.73
CA PRO A 215 -20.73 18.42 10.84
C PRO A 215 -22.18 18.93 10.78
N VAL A 216 -22.39 20.23 10.99
CA VAL A 216 -23.71 20.87 11.02
C VAL A 216 -23.65 22.18 10.23
N ASN A 217 -24.44 22.31 9.17
CA ASN A 217 -24.50 23.53 8.38
C ASN A 217 -25.22 24.63 9.15
N GLY A 218 -24.63 25.82 9.21
CA GLY A 218 -25.09 26.95 10.03
C GLY A 218 -24.54 26.98 11.45
N ASP A 219 -23.70 26.03 11.85
CA ASP A 219 -23.12 25.93 13.19
C ASP A 219 -21.59 25.98 13.15
N TRP A 220 -21.00 26.72 14.10
CA TRP A 220 -19.55 26.87 14.27
C TRP A 220 -19.01 26.15 15.52
N SER A 221 -19.88 25.47 16.28
CA SER A 221 -19.53 24.85 17.56
C SER A 221 -18.46 23.77 17.43
N HIS A 222 -18.45 23.05 16.30
CA HIS A 222 -17.50 21.97 16.04
C HIS A 222 -17.03 21.98 14.59
N LYS A 223 -15.78 21.56 14.38
CA LYS A 223 -15.15 21.46 13.07
C LYS A 223 -14.22 20.26 12.97
N TYR A 224 -13.96 19.84 11.74
CA TYR A 224 -12.80 19.03 11.42
C TYR A 224 -11.74 19.94 10.82
N ALA A 225 -10.50 19.67 11.19
CA ALA A 225 -9.37 20.57 10.99
C ALA A 225 -8.07 19.75 10.94
N VAL A 226 -6.95 20.40 10.64
CA VAL A 226 -5.61 19.82 10.71
C VAL A 226 -4.86 20.35 11.93
N LYS A 227 -3.81 19.64 12.34
CA LYS A 227 -2.99 20.06 13.49
C LYS A 227 -2.05 21.21 13.13
N ASP A 228 -1.47 21.17 11.94
CA ASP A 228 -0.49 22.12 11.44
C ASP A 228 -0.62 22.19 9.92
N LYS A 229 -1.10 23.33 9.40
CA LYS A 229 -1.32 23.51 7.95
C LYS A 229 -0.04 23.70 7.14
N SER A 230 1.10 23.93 7.80
CA SER A 230 2.39 24.19 7.15
C SER A 230 3.13 22.92 6.72
N ILE A 231 2.63 21.74 7.09
CA ILE A 231 3.21 20.46 6.71
C ILE A 231 3.29 20.37 5.17
N ALA A 232 4.50 20.15 4.66
CA ALA A 232 4.73 20.04 3.23
C ALA A 232 3.89 18.91 2.61
N GLY A 233 3.18 19.23 1.52
CA GLY A 233 2.32 18.28 0.80
C GLY A 233 0.92 18.09 1.38
N LEU A 234 0.59 18.70 2.54
CA LEU A 234 -0.69 18.52 3.21
C LEU A 234 -1.89 18.96 2.35
N SER A 235 -1.68 19.92 1.43
CA SER A 235 -2.71 20.36 0.48
C SER A 235 -3.20 19.28 -0.48
N GLY A 236 -2.45 18.17 -0.63
CA GLY A 236 -2.87 16.98 -1.39
C GLY A 236 -3.51 15.88 -0.52
N GLY A 237 -3.46 16.03 0.80
CA GLY A 237 -3.96 15.04 1.76
C GLY A 237 -3.04 14.83 2.96
N GLY A 238 -3.59 14.27 4.03
CA GLY A 238 -2.86 13.96 5.25
C GLY A 238 -3.79 13.59 6.41
N ASP A 239 -3.27 13.73 7.62
CA ASP A 239 -4.05 13.52 8.85
C ASP A 239 -4.95 14.72 9.15
N PHE A 240 -6.14 14.43 9.67
CA PHE A 240 -7.06 15.42 10.20
C PHE A 240 -7.64 14.95 11.54
N GLY A 241 -8.35 15.84 12.23
CA GLY A 241 -9.01 15.50 13.48
C GLY A 241 -10.15 16.45 13.82
N TYR A 242 -10.78 16.16 14.95
CA TYR A 242 -11.87 16.95 15.52
C TYR A 242 -11.32 18.14 16.31
N ASP A 243 -11.87 19.33 16.07
CA ASP A 243 -11.56 20.57 16.79
C ASP A 243 -10.05 20.89 16.91
N LEU A 244 -9.28 20.55 15.87
CA LEU A 244 -7.87 20.94 15.77
C LEU A 244 -7.70 22.43 15.44
N GLY A 245 -6.47 22.91 15.65
CA GLY A 245 -6.15 24.34 15.66
C GLY A 245 -6.13 25.02 14.29
N ASP A 246 -5.83 24.28 13.21
CA ASP A 246 -5.54 24.87 11.89
C ASP A 246 -6.54 24.44 10.80
N ASN A 247 -6.73 25.32 9.83
CA ASN A 247 -7.53 25.05 8.63
C ASN A 247 -6.79 24.13 7.66
N PHE A 248 -7.52 23.43 6.81
CA PHE A 248 -6.92 22.71 5.69
C PHE A 248 -6.37 23.70 4.64
N PRO A 249 -5.13 23.53 4.17
CA PRO A 249 -4.63 24.28 3.04
C PRO A 249 -5.20 23.72 1.72
N ALA A 250 -5.74 24.58 0.87
CA ALA A 250 -6.12 24.19 -0.49
C ALA A 250 -4.88 23.99 -1.38
N PRO A 251 -4.99 23.23 -2.48
CA PRO A 251 -3.94 23.16 -3.50
C PRO A 251 -3.51 24.55 -3.99
N ALA A 252 -2.27 24.69 -4.47
CA ALA A 252 -1.75 25.99 -4.92
C ALA A 252 -2.49 26.57 -6.13
N ASN A 253 -3.01 25.70 -7.01
CA ASN A 253 -3.70 26.10 -8.23
C ASN A 253 -5.21 26.03 -8.02
N SER A 254 -5.93 27.01 -8.57
CA SER A 254 -7.39 26.90 -8.67
C SER A 254 -7.76 25.80 -9.66
N GLY A 255 -8.85 25.08 -9.38
CA GLY A 255 -9.30 23.98 -10.23
C GLY A 255 -10.42 23.18 -9.59
N THR A 256 -10.89 22.16 -10.30
CA THR A 256 -11.83 21.19 -9.75
C THR A 256 -11.06 20.06 -9.07
N TYR A 257 -11.44 19.76 -7.84
CA TYR A 257 -10.80 18.75 -7.02
C TYR A 257 -11.83 17.79 -6.44
N LYS A 258 -11.45 16.52 -6.30
CA LYS A 258 -12.15 15.56 -5.45
C LYS A 258 -11.49 15.56 -4.08
N ILE A 259 -12.28 15.82 -3.05
CA ILE A 259 -11.88 15.67 -1.65
C ILE A 259 -12.48 14.38 -1.11
N THR A 260 -11.65 13.51 -0.54
CA THR A 260 -12.08 12.29 0.17
C THR A 260 -11.75 12.46 1.65
N VAL A 261 -12.71 12.19 2.53
CA VAL A 261 -12.57 12.29 3.99
C VAL A 261 -12.87 10.93 4.61
N ASP A 262 -11.83 10.31 5.16
CA ASP A 262 -11.84 8.96 5.74
C ASP A 262 -11.68 9.05 7.26
N PHE A 263 -12.80 8.98 7.97
CA PHE A 263 -12.88 9.01 9.42
C PHE A 263 -12.31 7.75 10.07
N GLN A 264 -12.38 6.60 9.38
CA GLN A 264 -11.85 5.34 9.90
C GLN A 264 -10.34 5.45 10.11
N ARG A 265 -9.62 6.01 9.12
CA ARG A 265 -8.17 6.21 9.18
C ARG A 265 -7.74 7.58 9.67
N GLY A 266 -8.67 8.53 9.81
CA GLY A 266 -8.35 9.93 10.13
C GLY A 266 -7.56 10.63 9.03
N LYS A 267 -7.83 10.26 7.78
CA LYS A 267 -7.10 10.74 6.59
C LYS A 267 -8.02 11.51 5.65
N PHE A 268 -7.50 12.54 5.01
CA PHE A 268 -8.15 13.17 3.87
C PHE A 268 -7.22 13.17 2.65
N THR A 269 -7.79 13.24 1.46
CA THR A 269 -7.05 13.44 0.20
C THR A 269 -7.72 14.50 -0.65
N VAL A 270 -6.93 15.18 -1.48
CA VAL A 270 -7.39 16.20 -2.44
C VAL A 270 -6.71 15.92 -3.77
N THR A 271 -7.47 15.49 -4.77
CA THR A 271 -6.93 15.12 -6.09
C THR A 271 -7.56 15.97 -7.20
N PRO A 272 -6.77 16.47 -8.17
CA PRO A 272 -7.33 17.19 -9.31
C PRO A 272 -8.26 16.28 -10.12
N GLN A 273 -9.26 16.88 -10.79
CA GLN A 273 -10.20 16.20 -11.67
C GLN A 273 -10.02 16.63 -13.13
#